data_AF-A0A8T7FXG8-F1
#
_entry.id   AF-A0A8T7FXG8-F1
#
_cell.length_a   1.000
_cell.length_b   1.000
_cell.length_c   1.000
_cell.angle_alpha   90.00
_cell.angle_beta   90.00
_cell.angle_gamma   90.00
#
_symmetry.space_group_name_H-M   'P 1'
#
loop_
_entity.id
_entity.type
_entity.pdbx_description
1 polymer ?
#
loop_
_entity_poly.entity_id
_entity_poly.type
_entity_poly.pdbx_seq_one_letter_code
_entity_poly.pdbx_strand_id
1 'polypeptide(L)'
;MNIWLVLFIGGLITFGFRFSLIYLFGRFEIPDMMRRALHYVPPAVLSAIIFPELFLHEGALSLAITNTRLVAGLIAIAAAWISRNTLITILVGMAALLLLQWL
;
A
#
# COMPACT_ATOMS: atom_id res chain seq x y z
N MET A 1 29.79 -7.88 0.64
CA MET A 1 28.56 -8.69 0.66
C MET A 1 28.20 -9.03 -0.78
N ASN A 2 28.28 -10.29 -1.21
CA ASN A 2 27.98 -10.66 -2.59
C ASN A 2 26.47 -10.56 -2.85
N ILE A 3 26.07 -9.72 -3.82
CA ILE A 3 24.67 -9.48 -4.20
C ILE A 3 23.94 -10.80 -4.52
N TRP A 4 24.65 -11.75 -5.14
CA TRP A 4 24.17 -13.10 -5.40
C TRP A 4 23.72 -13.86 -4.15
N LEU A 5 24.43 -13.70 -3.04
CA LEU A 5 24.13 -14.37 -1.78
C LEU A 5 22.86 -13.77 -1.14
N VAL A 6 22.71 -12.45 -1.22
CA VAL A 6 21.51 -11.74 -0.74
C VAL A 6 20.27 -12.13 -1.56
N LEU A 7 20.41 -12.21 -2.89
CA LEU A 7 19.32 -12.62 -3.78
C LEU A 7 18.86 -14.05 -3.46
N PHE A 8 19.80 -14.97 -3.28
CA PHE A 8 19.50 -16.37 -3.01
C PHE A 8 18.84 -16.56 -1.65
N ILE A 9 19.38 -15.93 -0.60
CA ILE A 9 18.81 -15.99 0.76
C ILE A 9 17.43 -15.32 0.79
N GLY A 10 17.29 -14.13 0.20
CA GLY A 10 16.01 -13.41 0.17
C GLY A 10 14.92 -14.16 -0.59
N GLY A 11 15.29 -14.79 -1.72
CA GLY A 11 14.41 -15.68 -2.47
C GLY A 11 13.98 -16.90 -1.65
N LEU A 12 14.92 -17.56 -0.97
CA LEU A 12 14.64 -18.74 -0.16
C LEU A 12 13.73 -18.41 1.04
N ILE A 13 13.96 -17.28 1.70
CA ILE A 13 13.12 -16.81 2.82
C ILE A 13 11.70 -16.49 2.33
N THR A 14 11.56 -15.73 1.24
CA THR A 14 10.25 -15.35 0.68
C THR A 14 9.45 -16.59 0.25
N PHE A 15 10.14 -17.52 -0.42
CA PHE A 15 9.56 -18.79 -0.84
C PHE A 15 9.16 -19.65 0.36
N GLY A 16 10.03 -19.76 1.36
CA GLY A 16 9.76 -20.49 2.61
C GLY A 16 8.56 -19.94 3.36
N PHE A 17 8.43 -18.62 3.48
CA PHE A 17 7.26 -17.99 4.11
C PHE A 17 5.97 -18.27 3.35
N ARG A 18 5.95 -18.11 2.02
CA ARG A 18 4.76 -18.44 1.20
C ARG A 18 4.41 -19.92 1.29
N PHE A 19 5.41 -20.80 1.20
CA PHE A 19 5.19 -22.24 1.22
C PHE A 19 4.70 -22.73 2.58
N SER A 20 5.23 -22.16 3.68
CA SER A 20 4.77 -22.43 5.03
C SER A 20 3.28 -22.11 5.20
N LEU A 21 2.83 -20.96 4.70
CA LEU A 21 1.42 -20.60 4.71
C LEU A 21 0.58 -21.60 3.91
N ILE A 22 0.95 -21.90 2.66
CA ILE A 22 0.21 -22.83 1.78
C ILE A 22 0.13 -24.24 2.38
N TYR A 23 1.23 -24.73 2.95
CA TYR A 23 1.28 -26.05 3.58
C TYR A 23 0.43 -26.11 4.86
N LEU A 24 0.41 -25.03 5.64
CA LEU A 24 -0.45 -24.89 6.82
C LEU A 24 -1.94 -24.86 6.44
N PHE A 25 -2.30 -24.16 5.35
CA PHE A 25 -3.67 -24.15 4.79
C PHE A 25 -4.15 -25.54 4.35
N GLY A 26 -3.24 -26.45 3.99
CA GLY A 26 -3.57 -27.80 3.53
C GLY A 26 -3.73 -28.85 4.64
N ARG A 27 -3.29 -28.58 5.88
CA ARG A 27 -3.34 -29.56 6.98
C ARG A 27 -4.13 -29.12 8.22
N PHE A 28 -4.36 -27.82 8.41
CA PHE A 28 -5.17 -27.30 9.51
C PHE A 28 -6.45 -26.66 8.97
N GLU A 29 -7.60 -27.08 9.47
CA GLU A 29 -8.86 -26.34 9.29
C GLU A 29 -8.72 -25.00 10.01
N ILE A 30 -8.37 -23.97 9.24
CA ILE A 30 -8.19 -22.62 9.76
C ILE A 30 -9.54 -22.12 10.28
N PRO A 31 -9.63 -21.65 11.54
CA PRO A 31 -10.89 -21.13 12.07
C PRO A 31 -11.38 -19.96 11.21
N ASP A 32 -12.68 -19.88 10.97
CA ASP A 32 -13.29 -18.90 10.05
C ASP A 32 -12.89 -17.45 10.35
N MET A 33 -12.59 -17.14 11.61
CA MET A 33 -12.12 -15.81 12.03
C MET A 33 -10.79 -15.44 11.37
N MET A 34 -9.85 -16.38 11.28
CA MET A 34 -8.54 -16.14 10.67
C MET A 34 -8.66 -16.04 9.15
N ARG A 35 -9.46 -16.89 8.50
CA ARG A 35 -9.74 -16.78 7.06
C ARG A 35 -10.34 -15.43 6.69
N ARG A 36 -11.27 -14.92 7.50
CA ARG A 36 -11.82 -13.56 7.34
C ARG A 36 -10.74 -12.50 7.52
N ALA A 37 -9.90 -12.60 8.55
CA ALA A 37 -8.81 -11.66 8.78
C ALA A 37 -7.81 -11.60 7.61
N LEU A 38 -7.43 -12.76 7.05
CA LEU A 38 -6.54 -12.87 5.89
C LEU A 38 -7.09 -12.14 4.64
N HIS A 39 -8.41 -12.15 4.42
CA HIS A 39 -9.04 -11.40 3.33
C HIS A 39 -8.89 -9.86 3.48
N TYR A 40 -8.75 -9.35 4.71
CA TYR A 40 -8.55 -7.93 4.99
C TYR A 40 -7.07 -7.52 4.98
N VAL A 41 -6.13 -8.46 4.93
CA VAL A 41 -4.70 -8.13 4.91
C VAL A 41 -4.32 -7.26 3.71
N PRO A 42 -4.69 -7.58 2.45
CA PRO A 42 -4.32 -6.73 1.31
C PRO A 42 -4.79 -5.28 1.41
N PRO A 43 -6.09 -4.97 1.67
CA PRO A 43 -6.52 -3.58 1.79
C PRO A 43 -5.96 -2.87 3.04
N ALA A 44 -5.73 -3.59 4.14
CA ALA A 44 -5.12 -3.03 5.35
C ALA A 44 -3.66 -2.63 5.10
N VAL A 45 -2.88 -3.47 4.43
CA VAL A 45 -1.48 -3.20 4.08
C VAL A 45 -1.39 -2.01 3.12
N LEU A 46 -2.24 -1.96 2.09
CA LEU A 46 -2.27 -0.80 1.18
C LEU A 46 -2.58 0.49 1.92
N SER A 47 -3.59 0.47 2.80
CA SER A 47 -3.94 1.63 3.64
C SER A 47 -2.78 2.04 4.55
N ALA A 48 -2.09 1.08 5.16
CA ALA A 48 -0.96 1.32 6.05
C ALA A 48 0.28 1.88 5.34
N ILE A 49 0.47 1.60 4.04
CA ILE A 49 1.54 2.18 3.23
C ILE A 49 1.18 3.59 2.77
N ILE A 50 -0.06 3.78 2.32
CA ILE A 50 -0.54 5.06 1.78
C ILE A 50 -0.66 6.14 2.88
N PHE A 51 -1.08 5.75 4.08
CA PHE A 51 -1.25 6.68 5.20
C PHE A 51 0.01 7.49 5.54
N PRO A 52 1.16 6.89 5.88
CA PRO A 52 2.37 7.66 6.17
C PRO A 52 2.83 8.49 4.97
N GLU A 53 2.65 7.98 3.76
CA GLU A 53 3.04 8.70 2.55
C GLU A 53 2.25 10.00 2.32
N LEU A 54 0.99 10.03 2.77
CA LEU A 54 0.15 11.22 2.75
C LEU A 54 0.45 12.15 3.93
N PHE A 55 0.48 11.62 5.15
CA PHE A 55 0.44 12.42 6.38
C PHE A 55 1.82 12.83 6.93
N LEU A 56 2.90 12.12 6.58
CA LEU A 56 4.25 12.43 7.05
C LEU A 56 5.04 13.14 5.94
N HIS A 57 5.44 14.39 6.20
CA HIS A 57 6.52 15.05 5.45
C HIS A 57 7.69 15.26 6.40
N GLU A 58 8.89 14.86 5.97
CA GLU A 58 10.16 15.11 6.68
C GLU A 58 10.16 14.70 8.16
N GLY A 59 9.41 13.65 8.52
CA GLY A 59 9.37 13.13 9.89
C GLY A 59 8.45 13.89 10.85
N ALA A 60 7.72 14.92 10.37
CA ALA A 60 6.70 15.63 11.15
C ALA A 60 5.29 15.42 10.56
N LEU A 61 4.29 15.35 11.44
CA LEU A 61 2.88 15.34 11.05
C LEU A 61 2.52 16.72 10.48
N SER A 62 2.54 16.84 9.16
CA SER A 62 2.21 18.07 8.45
C SER A 62 0.75 18.03 8.02
N LEU A 63 -0.15 18.20 8.99
CA LEU A 63 -1.59 18.37 8.74
C LEU A 63 -1.94 19.76 8.15
N ALA A 64 -0.94 20.53 7.75
CA ALA A 64 -1.13 21.82 7.12
C ALA A 64 -1.66 21.63 5.68
N ILE A 65 -2.64 22.44 5.30
CA ILE A 65 -3.21 22.50 3.93
C ILE A 65 -2.12 22.85 2.89
N THR A 66 -0.99 23.39 3.33
CA THR A 66 0.22 23.62 2.52
C THR A 66 0.89 22.33 2.05
N ASN A 67 0.58 21.17 2.65
CA ASN A 67 1.13 19.90 2.20
C ASN A 67 0.41 19.45 0.91
N THR A 68 1.04 19.76 -0.21
CA THR A 68 0.67 19.37 -1.57
C THR A 68 0.27 17.89 -1.70
N ARG A 69 0.93 16.97 -0.98
CA ARG A 69 0.62 15.53 -1.07
C ARG A 69 -0.72 15.18 -0.40
N LEU A 70 -1.06 15.81 0.72
CA LEU A 70 -2.37 15.62 1.37
C LEU A 70 -3.52 16.09 0.48
N VAL A 71 -3.37 17.28 -0.12
CA VAL A 71 -4.39 17.85 -1.00
C VAL A 71 -4.54 17.01 -2.26
N ALA A 72 -3.43 16.60 -2.89
CA ALA A 72 -3.47 15.69 -4.04
C ALA A 72 -4.11 14.33 -3.70
N GLY A 73 -3.83 13.79 -2.51
CA GLY A 73 -4.44 12.56 -2.02
C GLY A 73 -5.95 12.68 -1.81
N LEU A 74 -6.43 13.78 -1.22
CA LEU A 74 -7.87 14.04 -1.07
C LEU A 74 -8.57 14.16 -2.42
N ILE A 75 -7.95 14.85 -3.38
CA ILE A 75 -8.46 14.95 -4.75
C ILE A 75 -8.50 13.57 -5.41
N ALA A 76 -7.47 12.74 -5.23
CA ALA A 76 -7.46 11.37 -5.75
C ALA A 76 -8.56 10.51 -5.13
N ILE A 77 -8.81 10.62 -3.82
CA ILE A 77 -9.91 9.92 -3.13
C ILE A 77 -11.27 10.37 -3.68
N ALA A 78 -11.48 11.67 -3.87
CA ALA A 78 -12.71 12.20 -4.46
C ALA A 78 -12.91 11.69 -5.90
N ALA A 79 -11.85 11.70 -6.71
CA ALA A 79 -11.87 11.18 -8.08
C ALA A 79 -12.17 9.67 -8.10
N ALA A 80 -11.59 8.89 -7.18
CA ALA A 80 -11.88 7.46 -7.06
C ALA A 80 -13.35 7.20 -6.77
N TRP A 81 -13.96 8.00 -5.89
CA TRP A 81 -15.35 7.84 -5.49
C TRP A 81 -16.32 8.14 -6.64
N ILE A 82 -16.04 9.19 -7.41
CA ILE A 82 -16.90 9.62 -8.53
C ILE A 82 -16.69 8.71 -9.74
N SER A 83 -15.44 8.43 -10.12
CA SER A 83 -15.13 7.78 -11.39
C SER A 83 -15.29 6.26 -11.36
N ARG A 84 -15.18 5.62 -10.17
CA ARG A 84 -15.11 4.14 -10.01
C ARG A 84 -14.12 3.44 -10.96
N ASN A 85 -13.17 4.18 -11.54
CA ASN A 85 -12.20 3.71 -12.53
C ASN A 85 -10.80 4.04 -12.04
N THR A 86 -10.00 3.02 -11.77
CA THR A 86 -8.63 3.13 -11.23
C THR A 86 -7.71 3.95 -12.13
N LEU A 87 -7.84 3.85 -13.45
CA LEU A 87 -7.01 4.62 -14.40
C LEU A 87 -7.28 6.12 -14.28
N ILE A 88 -8.55 6.52 -14.18
CA ILE A 88 -8.92 7.94 -14.03
C ILE A 88 -8.46 8.46 -12.67
N THR A 89 -8.59 7.68 -11.60
CA THR A 89 -8.07 8.03 -10.28
C THR A 89 -6.56 8.31 -10.31
N ILE A 90 -5.78 7.45 -10.96
CA ILE A 90 -4.33 7.60 -11.08
C ILE A 90 -4.00 8.87 -11.87
N LEU A 91 -4.64 9.07 -13.03
CA LEU A 91 -4.40 10.25 -13.86
C LEU A 91 -4.74 11.55 -13.15
N VAL A 92 -5.91 11.62 -12.49
CA VAL A 92 -6.36 12.82 -11.76
C VAL A 92 -5.46 13.07 -10.55
N GLY A 93 -5.11 12.03 -9.78
CA GLY A 93 -4.21 12.15 -8.64
C GLY A 93 -2.80 12.61 -9.04
N MET A 94 -2.23 12.04 -10.10
CA MET A 94 -0.94 12.47 -10.63
C MET A 94 -0.99 13.90 -11.16
N ALA A 95 -2.03 14.27 -11.92
CA ALA A 95 -2.18 15.63 -12.43
C ALA A 95 -2.33 16.66 -11.31
N ALA A 96 -3.12 16.36 -10.27
CA ALA A 96 -3.28 17.21 -9.10
C ALA A 96 -1.97 17.39 -8.34
N LEU A 97 -1.22 16.31 -8.13
CA LEU A 97 0.08 16.35 -7.48
C LEU A 97 1.07 17.21 -8.28
N LEU A 98 1.14 17.01 -9.59
CA LEU A 98 2.05 17.76 -10.46
C LEU A 98 1.71 19.25 -10.48
N LEU A 99 0.42 19.60 -10.58
CA LEU A 99 -0.03 21.00 -10.56
C LEU A 99 0.28 21.68 -9.23
N LEU A 100 0.06 21.00 -8.10
CA LEU A 100 0.34 21.53 -6.77
C LEU A 100 1.84 21.54 -6.42
N GLN A 101 2.67 20.72 -7.06
CA GLN A 101 4.14 20.79 -6.91
C GLN A 101 4.74 21.87 -7.79
N TRP A 102 4.09 22.20 -8.90
CA TRP A 102 4.55 23.22 -9.83
C TRP A 102 4.21 24.65 -9.37
N LEU A 103 3.21 24.79 -8.49
CA LEU A 103 2.80 26.03 -7.84
C LEU A 103 3.61 26.30 -6.56
#